data_AF-A0A2V7CUP9-F1
#
_entry.id   AF-A0A2V7CUP9-F1
#
_cell.length_a   1.000
_cell.length_b   1.000
_cell.length_c   1.000
_cell.angle_alpha   90.00
_cell.angle_beta   90.00
_cell.angle_gamma   90.00
#
_symmetry.space_group_name_H-M   'P 1'
#
loop_
_entity.id
_entity.type
_entity.pdbx_description
1 polymer ?
#
loop_
_entity_poly.entity_id
_entity_poly.type
_entity_poly.pdbx_seq_one_letter_code
_entity_poly.pdbx_strand_id
1 'polypeptide(L)' 'MTLEIVGVNGDLHRGTIPGLVDSFTVKRGEVTRVAFTASKPGLYPMICTRHTPAMQGTLVVLPK' A
#
# COMPACT_ATOMS: atom_id res chain seq x y z
N MET A 1 -2.44 -0.78 12.95
CA MET A 1 -1.00 -0.74 12.61
C MET A 1 -0.75 0.38 11.61
N THR A 2 0.49 0.82 11.45
CA THR A 2 0.84 1.88 10.50
C THR A 2 1.91 1.36 9.54
N LEU A 3 1.63 1.45 8.24
CA LEU A 3 2.62 1.21 7.19
C LEU A 3 3.26 2.54 6.81
N GLU A 4 4.59 2.61 6.84
CA GLU A 4 5.36 3.75 6.38
C GLU A 4 5.98 3.43 5.02
N ILE A 5 5.72 4.27 4.02
CA ILE A 5 6.13 4.04 2.64
C ILE A 5 6.92 5.25 2.15
N VAL A 6 8.16 5.03 1.70
CA VAL A 6 9.00 6.09 1.11
C VAL A 6 8.83 6.10 -0.41
N GLY A 7 8.54 7.27 -0.98
CA GLY A 7 8.56 7.45 -2.43
C GLY A 7 9.98 7.66 -2.97
N VAL A 8 10.47 6.73 -3.79
CA VAL A 8 11.83 6.79 -4.36
C VAL A 8 11.82 7.23 -5.83
N ASN A 9 10.96 6.63 -6.66
CA ASN A 9 10.93 6.83 -8.12
C ASN A 9 9.55 7.28 -8.61
N GLY A 10 9.49 8.01 -9.74
CA GLY A 10 8.30 8.70 -10.25
C GLY A 10 8.01 10.03 -9.52
N ASP A 11 7.04 10.80 -10.00
CA ASP A 11 6.51 11.98 -9.28
C ASP A 11 5.66 11.52 -8.08
N LEU A 12 4.73 10.60 -8.33
CA LEU A 12 3.85 10.02 -7.34
C LEU A 12 3.27 8.67 -7.77
N HIS A 13 2.82 7.89 -6.78
CA HIS A 13 2.07 6.65 -6.97
C HIS A 13 0.78 6.68 -6.16
N ARG A 14 -0.34 6.40 -6.82
CA ARG A 14 -1.62 6.20 -6.14
C ARG A 14 -1.79 4.73 -5.82
N GLY A 15 -1.80 4.40 -4.53
CA GLY A 15 -1.89 3.03 -4.04
C GLY A 15 -3.28 2.70 -3.48
N THR A 16 -3.63 1.42 -3.48
CA THR A 16 -4.78 0.86 -2.75
C THR A 16 -4.41 -0.52 -2.18
N ILE A 17 -5.04 -0.92 -1.08
CA ILE A 17 -4.98 -2.27 -0.53
C ILE A 17 -6.44 -2.74 -0.36
N PRO A 18 -7.02 -3.43 -1.36
CA PRO A 18 -8.43 -3.82 -1.32
C PRO A 18 -8.80 -4.55 -0.02
N GLY A 19 -9.86 -4.09 0.63
CA GLY A 19 -10.34 -4.63 1.91
C GLY A 19 -9.62 -4.11 3.16
N LEU A 20 -8.55 -3.30 3.02
CA LEU A 20 -7.85 -2.67 4.15
C LEU A 20 -7.73 -1.14 4.02
N VAL A 21 -7.42 -0.63 2.82
CA VAL A 21 -7.18 0.79 2.56
C VAL A 21 -7.67 1.15 1.16
N ASP A 22 -8.67 2.02 1.06
CA ASP A 22 -9.28 2.38 -0.22
C ASP A 22 -8.30 3.13 -1.13
N SER A 23 -7.56 4.11 -0.59
CA SER A 23 -6.50 4.78 -1.34
C SER A 23 -5.46 5.46 -0.44
N PHE A 24 -4.25 5.58 -0.97
CA PHE A 24 -3.18 6.41 -0.43
C PHE A 24 -2.31 6.96 -1.57
N THR A 25 -1.55 8.02 -1.30
CA THR A 25 -0.63 8.62 -2.28
C THR A 25 0.78 8.63 -1.73
N VAL A 26 1.71 8.08 -2.51
CA VAL A 26 3.15 8.09 -2.23
C VAL A 26 3.80 9.12 -3.13
N LYS A 27 4.47 10.13 -2.56
CA LYS A 27 5.19 11.16 -3.31
C LYS A 27 6.69 10.98 -3.16
N ARG A 28 7.45 11.36 -4.19
CA ARG A 28 8.92 11.28 -4.15
C ARG A 28 9.48 12.10 -2.99
N GLY A 29 10.39 11.50 -2.22
CA GLY A 29 11.09 12.15 -1.12
C GLY A 29 10.29 12.25 0.18
N GLU A 30 9.05 11.74 0.21
CA GLU A 30 8.18 11.79 1.38
C GLU A 30 7.95 10.39 1.97
N VAL A 31 7.73 10.34 3.29
CA VAL A 31 7.21 9.17 4.00
C VAL A 31 5.68 9.31 4.08
N THR A 32 4.97 8.48 3.32
CA THR A 32 3.51 8.34 3.46
C THR A 32 3.21 7.37 4.59
N ARG A 33 2.38 7.79 5.54
CA ARG A 33 1.91 6.96 6.66
C ARG A 33 0.48 6.51 6.42
N VAL A 34 0.26 5.20 6.39
CA VAL A 34 -1.05 4.58 6.15
C VAL A 34 -1.46 3.78 7.37
N ALA A 35 -2.40 4.30 8.14
CA ALA A 35 -2.94 3.62 9.31
C ALA A 35 -4.16 2.78 8.93
N PHE A 36 -4.17 1.50 9.33
CA PHE A 36 -5.29 0.58 9.09
C PHE A 36 -5.29 -0.58 10.09
N THR A 37 -6.38 -1.34 10.07
CA THR A 37 -6.56 -2.54 10.89
C THR A 37 -6.73 -3.75 9.98
N ALA A 38 -5.78 -4.69 10.04
CA ALA A 38 -5.93 -6.01 9.43
C ALA A 38 -6.49 -6.98 10.47
N SER A 39 -7.81 -7.23 10.41
CA SER A 39 -8.51 -8.05 11.40
C SER A 39 -8.49 -9.55 11.10
N LYS A 40 -8.14 -9.94 9.86
CA LYS A 40 -8.11 -11.33 9.42
C LYS A 40 -6.73 -11.65 8.82
N PRO A 41 -6.16 -12.83 9.12
CA PRO A 41 -5.00 -13.33 8.38
C PRO A 41 -5.32 -13.49 6.89
N GLY A 42 -4.34 -13.26 6.02
CA GLY A 42 -4.54 -13.38 4.59
C GLY A 42 -3.50 -12.64 3.74
N LEU A 43 -3.67 -12.78 2.43
CA LEU A 43 -2.89 -12.08 1.42
C LEU A 43 -3.71 -10.91 0.87
N TYR A 44 -3.18 -9.71 1.01
CA TYR A 44 -3.83 -8.49 0.55
C TYR A 44 -2.95 -7.84 -0.53
N PRO A 45 -3.44 -7.70 -1.78
CA PRO A 45 -2.65 -7.07 -2.82
C PRO A 45 -2.50 -5.57 -2.52
N MET A 46 -1.27 -5.06 -2.64
CA MET A 46 -0.99 -3.62 -2.66
C MET A 46 -0.77 -3.21 -4.10
N ILE A 47 -1.62 -2.32 -4.61
CA ILE A 47 -1.72 -2.04 -6.05
C ILE A 47 -1.46 -0.57 -6.30
N CYS A 48 -0.52 -0.24 -7.19
CA CYS A 48 -0.45 1.08 -7.79
C CYS A 48 -1.50 1.20 -8.90
N THR A 49 -2.47 2.09 -8.74
CA THR A 49 -3.58 2.23 -9.70
C THR A 49 -3.19 2.99 -10.98
N ARG A 50 -1.98 3.54 -11.05
CA ARG A 50 -1.48 4.24 -12.26
C ARG A 50 -0.76 3.32 -13.23
N HIS A 51 -0.12 2.25 -12.74
CA HIS A 51 0.80 1.44 -13.53
C HIS A 51 0.27 0.01 -13.73
N THR A 52 -1.05 -0.20 -13.77
CA THR A 52 -1.63 -1.53 -13.90
C THR A 52 -1.32 -2.17 -15.27
N PRO A 53 -1.02 -3.48 -15.34
CA PRO A 53 -0.97 -4.45 -14.24
C PRO A 53 0.40 -4.53 -13.53
N ALA A 54 1.35 -3.66 -13.89
CA ALA A 54 2.66 -3.61 -13.25
C ALA A 54 2.60 -2.92 -11.86
N MET A 55 3.71 -3.01 -11.12
CA MET A 55 3.86 -2.37 -9.81
C MET A 55 2.79 -2.79 -8.79
N GLN A 56 2.80 -4.08 -8.49
CA GLN A 56 2.00 -4.71 -7.43
C GLN A 56 2.93 -5.35 -6.39
N GLY A 57 2.46 -5.41 -5.16
CA GLY A 57 3.07 -6.19 -4.09
C GLY A 57 1.99 -6.93 -3.29
N THR A 58 2.40 -7.65 -2.24
CA THR A 58 1.46 -8.37 -1.37
C THR A 58 1.78 -8.10 0.08
N LEU A 59 0.80 -7.59 0.82
CA LEU A 59 0.83 -7.53 2.27
C LEU A 59 0.36 -8.89 2.82
N VAL A 60 1.25 -9.57 3.55
CA VAL A 60 0.96 -10.85 4.21
C VAL A 60 0.61 -10.58 5.66
N VAL A 61 -0.63 -10.91 6.05
CA VAL A 61 -1.10 -10.80 7.43
C VAL A 61 -1.10 -12.19 8.05
N LEU A 62 -0.26 -12.39 9.05
CA LEU A 62 -0.15 -13.65 9.77
C LEU A 62 -1.19 -13.76 10.90
N PRO A 63 -1.57 -14.98 11.31
CA PRO A 63 -2.25 -15.19 12.58
C PRO A 63 -1.45 -14.62 13.75
N LYS A 64 -2.17 -14.24 14.82
CA LYS A 64 -1.53 -13.86 16.08
C LYS A 64 -0.98 -15.06 16.81
#